data_AF-A0A379QCU7-F1
#
_entry.id   AF-A0A379QCU7-F1
#
_cell.length_a   1.000
_cell.length_b   1.000
_cell.length_c   1.000
_cell.angle_alpha   90.00
_cell.angle_beta   90.00
_cell.angle_gamma   90.00
#
_symmetry.space_group_name_H-M   'P 1'
#
loop_
_entity.id
_entity.type
_entity.pdbx_description
1 polymer ?
#
loop_
_entity_poly.entity_id
_entity_poly.type
_entity_poly.pdbx_seq_one_letter_code
_entity_poly.pdbx_strand_id
1 'polypeptide(L)' 'MLPVNKNPGRIPTLAPETPAATGKDYSAIWQAWAKEAPAGSHELREIAFERLQACLTKQECS' A
#
# COMPACT_ATOMS: atom_id res chain seq x y z
N MET A 1 -23.51 29.07 -23.12
CA MET A 1 -22.98 29.09 -21.74
C MET A 1 -23.32 27.76 -21.09
N LEU A 2 -22.35 27.20 -20.35
CA LEU A 2 -22.17 25.83 -19.80
C LEU A 2 -21.58 24.78 -20.76
N PRO A 3 -20.27 24.45 -20.64
CA PRO A 3 -19.75 23.25 -21.27
C PRO A 3 -20.07 22.01 -20.42
N VAL A 4 -20.76 21.07 -21.04
CA VAL A 4 -21.05 19.73 -20.52
C VAL A 4 -19.75 18.93 -20.43
N ASN A 5 -19.26 18.64 -19.22
CA ASN A 5 -18.24 17.62 -19.03
C ASN A 5 -18.93 16.27 -18.78
N LYS A 6 -19.11 15.52 -19.87
CA LYS A 6 -19.47 14.10 -19.84
C LYS A 6 -18.19 13.29 -19.53
N ASN A 7 -18.04 12.85 -18.29
CA ASN A 7 -17.21 11.68 -17.96
C ASN A 7 -17.84 10.93 -16.77
N PRO A 8 -18.83 10.05 -17.02
CA PRO A 8 -19.49 9.30 -15.94
C PRO A 8 -18.63 8.16 -15.38
N GLY A 9 -17.38 8.00 -15.85
CA GLY A 9 -16.48 6.90 -15.47
C GLY A 9 -15.22 7.32 -14.69
N ARG A 10 -15.06 8.60 -14.35
CA ARG A 10 -13.88 9.04 -13.59
C ARG A 10 -14.16 8.89 -12.10
N ILE A 11 -13.77 7.74 -11.54
CA ILE A 11 -13.52 7.65 -10.09
C ILE A 11 -12.54 8.79 -9.78
N PRO A 12 -12.83 9.68 -8.82
CA PRO A 12 -11.81 10.60 -8.33
C PRO A 12 -10.63 9.72 -7.91
N THR A 13 -9.52 9.80 -8.64
CA THR A 13 -8.26 9.32 -8.10
C THR A 13 -7.99 10.25 -6.94
N LEU A 14 -8.49 9.88 -5.76
CA LEU A 14 -7.95 10.35 -4.51
C LEU A 14 -6.50 9.89 -4.59
N ALA A 15 -5.62 10.80 -5.01
CA ALA A 15 -4.21 10.55 -4.91
C ALA A 15 -4.01 10.12 -3.45
N PRO A 16 -3.45 8.94 -3.17
CA PRO A 16 -3.00 8.66 -1.83
C PRO A 16 -2.09 9.83 -1.50
N GLU A 17 -2.48 10.63 -0.52
CA GLU A 17 -1.69 11.74 -0.04
C GLU A 17 -0.38 11.09 0.38
N THR A 18 0.60 11.16 -0.51
CA THR A 18 1.80 10.37 -0.38
C THR A 18 2.48 10.98 0.82
N PRO A 19 2.55 10.29 1.98
CA PRO A 19 3.26 10.84 3.10
C PRO A 19 4.68 11.01 2.58
N ALA A 20 5.22 12.22 2.75
CA ALA A 20 6.60 12.51 2.38
C ALA A 20 7.46 11.36 2.91
N ALA A 21 8.16 10.68 1.99
CA ALA A 21 8.97 9.51 2.28
C ALA A 21 10.23 9.94 3.07
N THR A 22 10.03 10.40 4.30
CA THR A 22 11.07 10.74 5.25
C THR A 22 11.25 9.51 6.13
N GLY A 23 12.18 8.63 5.74
CA GLY A 23 12.44 7.35 6.41
C GLY A 23 11.29 6.36 6.23
N LYS A 24 11.29 5.61 5.12
CA LYS A 24 10.24 4.62 4.85
C LYS A 24 10.35 3.47 5.87
N ASP A 25 9.56 3.53 6.93
CA ASP A 25 9.26 2.37 7.78
C ASP A 25 8.40 1.40 6.97
N TYR A 26 9.06 0.65 6.09
CA TYR A 26 8.43 -0.36 5.24
C TYR A 26 7.70 -1.41 6.09
N SER A 27 8.20 -1.68 7.30
CA SER A 27 7.57 -2.58 8.26
C SER A 27 6.19 -2.08 8.67
N ALA A 28 6.06 -0.82 9.07
CA ALA A 28 4.78 -0.22 9.44
C ALA A 28 3.78 -0.21 8.26
N ILE A 29 4.25 0.13 7.06
CA ILE A 29 3.42 0.18 5.85
C ILE A 29 2.86 -1.22 5.52
N TRP A 30 3.72 -2.24 5.50
CA TRP A 30 3.29 -3.60 5.17
C TRP A 30 2.47 -4.25 6.27
N GLN A 31 2.70 -3.89 7.53
CA GLN A 31 1.87 -4.35 8.64
C GLN A 31 0.44 -3.80 8.54
N ALA A 32 0.27 -2.51 8.19
CA ALA A 32 -1.05 -1.94 7.93
C ALA A 32 -1.75 -2.64 6.75
N TRP A 33 -1.02 -2.86 5.66
CA TRP A 33 -1.52 -3.60 4.50
C TRP A 33 -1.97 -5.04 4.82
N ALA A 34 -1.26 -5.75 5.69
CA ALA A 34 -1.64 -7.09 6.11
C ALA A 34 -2.93 -7.10 6.94
N LYS A 35 -3.11 -6.12 7.84
CA LYS A 35 -4.32 -5.96 8.66
C LYS A 35 -5.57 -5.63 7.84
N GLU A 36 -5.42 -4.93 6.72
CA GLU A 36 -6.51 -4.61 5.79
C GLU A 36 -6.81 -5.74 4.78
N ALA A 37 -6.41 -6.98 5.08
CA ALA A 37 -6.69 -8.11 4.21
C ALA A 37 -8.21 -8.36 4.07
N PRO A 38 -8.72 -8.54 2.84
CA PRO A 38 -10.04 -9.13 2.63
C PRO A 38 -10.16 -10.49 3.34
N ALA A 39 -11.37 -10.83 3.78
CA ALA A 39 -11.66 -12.10 4.43
C ALA A 39 -11.15 -13.29 3.58
N GLY A 40 -10.43 -14.21 4.21
CA GLY A 40 -9.81 -15.36 3.53
C GLY A 40 -8.44 -15.09 2.89
N SER A 41 -7.90 -13.87 2.95
CA SER A 41 -6.56 -13.54 2.43
C SER A 41 -5.57 -13.04 3.49
N HIS A 42 -5.97 -12.97 4.75
CA HIS A 42 -5.16 -12.47 5.85
C HIS A 42 -3.86 -13.27 6.04
N GLU A 43 -3.96 -14.59 6.15
CA GLU A 43 -2.79 -15.47 6.31
C GLU A 43 -1.77 -15.31 5.16
N LEU A 44 -2.25 -15.13 3.92
CA LEU A 44 -1.36 -14.91 2.77
C LEU A 44 -0.63 -13.57 2.85
N ARG A 45 -1.29 -12.52 3.35
CA ARG A 45 -0.64 -11.22 3.56
C ARG A 45 0.32 -11.24 4.75
N GLU A 46 0.04 -12.00 5.80
CA GLU A 46 0.97 -12.20 6.92
C GLU A 46 2.24 -12.94 6.47
N ILE A 47 2.10 -14.03 5.70
CA ILE A 47 3.25 -14.75 5.13
C ILE A 47 4.06 -13.85 4.19
N ALA A 48 3.39 -13.02 3.38
CA ALA A 48 4.06 -12.07 2.50
C ALA A 48 4.82 -11.00 3.32
N PHE A 49 4.23 -10.49 4.40
CA PHE A 49 4.87 -9.54 5.31
C PHE A 49 6.17 -10.10 5.91
N GLU A 50 6.15 -11.34 6.41
CA GLU A 50 7.34 -11.99 6.97
C GLU A 50 8.47 -12.12 5.93
N ARG A 51 8.13 -12.50 4.69
CA ARG A 51 9.11 -12.62 3.60
C ARG A 51 9.70 -11.26 3.23
N LEU A 52 8.88 -10.23 3.20
CA LEU A 52 9.32 -8.87 2.90
C LEU A 52 10.24 -8.32 4.01
N GLN A 53 9.94 -8.59 5.28
CA GLN A 53 10.83 -8.29 6.41
C GLN A 53 12.19 -8.98 6.25
N ALA A 54 12.20 -10.29 5.98
CA ALA A 54 13.43 -11.04 5.80
C ALA A 54 14.29 -10.51 4.63
N CYS A 55 13.67 -10.00 3.56
CA CYS A 55 14.38 -9.36 2.46
C CYS A 55 15.03 -8.04 2.86
N LEU A 56 14.35 -7.21 3.67
CA LEU A 56 14.94 -5.95 4.18
C LEU A 56 16.16 -6.24 5.03
N THR A 57 16.04 -7.14 6.01
CA THR A 57 17.14 -7.47 6.92
C THR A 57 18.37 -8.01 6.17
N LYS A 58 18.16 -8.79 5.10
CA LYS A 58 19.26 -9.28 4.24
C LYS A 58 19.92 -8.16 3.42
N GLN A 59 19.15 -7.18 2.96
CA GLN A 59 19.68 -6.01 2.25
C GLN A 59 20.51 -5.12 3.18
N GLU A 60 20.10 -4.95 4.43
CA GLU A 60 20.82 -4.14 5.42
C GLU A 60 22.10 -4.82 5.94
N CYS A 61 22.19 -6.14 5.82
CA CYS A 61 23.36 -6.94 6.21
C CYS A 61 24.39 -7.17 5.09
N SER A 62 24.18 -6.66 3.87
CA SER A 62 25.13 -6.77 2.73
C SER A 62 25.91 -5.48 2.49
#